data_AF-V8P6D2-F1
#
_entry.id   AF-V8P6D2-F1
#
_cell.length_a   1.000
_cell.length_b   1.000
_cell.length_c   1.000
_cell.angle_alpha   90.00
_cell.angle_beta   90.00
_cell.angle_gamma   90.00
#
_symmetry.space_group_name_H-M   'P 1'
#
loop_
_entity.id
_entity.type
_entity.pdbx_description
1 polymer ?
#
loop_
_entity_poly.entity_id
_entity_poly.type
_entity_poly.pdbx_seq_one_letter_code
_entity_poly.pdbx_strand_id
1 'polypeptide(L)' 'MGRRSTSSTKSGKFMNPTDQARKEARKRELKKNKKQRMMVRAAVLKMKDPKQIIRDMEKLDEM' A
#
# COMPACT_ATOMS: atom_id res chain seq x y z
N MET A 1 -10.10 9.63 5.92
CA MET A 1 -9.09 9.45 7.01
C MET A 1 -7.95 10.43 6.81
N GLY A 2 -7.98 11.57 7.52
CA GLY A 2 -7.13 12.74 7.25
C GLY A 2 -5.63 12.57 7.50
N ARG A 3 -4.84 13.53 6.99
CA ARG A 3 -3.40 13.66 7.19
C ARG A 3 -3.10 13.90 8.68
N ARG A 4 -2.66 12.86 9.39
CA ARG A 4 -2.08 13.02 10.74
C ARG A 4 -0.70 13.65 10.64
N SER A 5 -0.39 14.57 11.55
CA SER A 5 0.96 15.10 11.77
C SER A 5 1.98 13.94 11.81
N THR A 6 3.05 14.05 11.04
CA THR A 6 4.02 12.96 10.86
C THR A 6 5.29 13.14 11.68
N SER A 7 5.50 14.29 12.32
CA SER A 7 6.73 14.60 13.06
C SER A 7 6.52 14.75 14.57
N SER A 8 5.34 15.20 15.02
CA SER A 8 5.05 15.44 16.43
C SER A 8 4.07 14.43 17.02
N THR A 9 4.21 14.18 18.32
CA THR A 9 3.19 13.47 19.10
C THR A 9 1.96 14.35 19.30
N LYS A 10 0.86 13.78 19.81
CA LYS A 10 -0.43 14.46 20.04
C LYS A 10 -0.33 15.76 20.88
N SER A 11 0.79 15.96 21.60
CA SER A 11 1.06 17.15 22.43
C SER A 11 2.18 18.05 21.91
N GLY A 12 2.62 17.91 20.66
CA GLY A 12 3.71 18.73 20.10
C GLY A 12 5.12 18.33 20.57
N LYS A 13 5.24 17.34 21.47
CA LYS A 13 6.55 16.78 21.88
C LYS A 13 7.17 16.01 20.73
N PHE A 14 8.49 16.17 20.56
CA PHE A 14 9.27 15.41 19.59
C PHE A 14 9.15 13.91 19.88
N MET A 15 9.20 13.09 18.83
CA MET A 15 9.18 11.64 18.97
C MET A 15 10.48 11.15 19.61
N ASN A 16 10.42 10.13 20.46
CA ASN A 16 11.62 9.53 21.03
C ASN A 16 12.54 9.01 19.90
N PRO A 17 13.88 9.10 20.03
CA PRO A 17 14.82 8.66 18.98
C PRO A 17 14.59 7.22 18.52
N THR A 18 14.29 6.31 19.45
CA THR A 18 13.97 4.90 19.15
C THR A 18 12.69 4.74 18.34
N ASP A 19 11.65 5.53 18.67
CA ASP A 19 10.38 5.49 17.95
C ASP A 19 10.52 6.11 16.55
N GLN A 20 11.35 7.14 16.41
CA GLN A 20 11.69 7.72 15.11
C GLN A 20 12.39 6.69 14.21
N ALA A 21 13.40 5.98 14.73
CA ALA A 21 14.08 4.90 14.02
C ALA A 21 13.12 3.78 13.59
N ARG A 22 12.23 3.34 14.50
CA ARG A 22 11.19 2.33 14.19
C ARG A 22 10.23 2.81 13.12
N LYS A 23 9.82 4.07 13.17
CA LYS A 23 8.91 4.68 12.18
C LYS A 23 9.55 4.77 10.79
N GLU A 24 10.83 5.13 10.73
CA GLU A 24 11.59 5.16 9.49
C GLU A 24 11.76 3.75 8.90
N ALA A 25 12.10 2.77 9.73
CA ALA A 25 12.20 1.36 9.34
C ALA A 25 10.87 0.86 8.75
N ARG A 26 9.75 1.09 9.46
CA ARG A 26 8.40 0.74 8.99
C ARG A 26 8.04 1.44 7.68
N LYS A 27 8.40 2.71 7.51
CA LYS A 27 8.16 3.45 6.26
C LYS A 27 8.92 2.82 5.08
N ARG A 28 10.18 2.40 5.29
CA ARG A 28 10.98 1.70 4.27
C ARG A 28 10.37 0.34 3.92
N GLU A 29 9.96 -0.42 4.93
CA GLU A 29 9.30 -1.72 4.75
C GLU A 29 7.98 -1.60 3.98
N LEU A 30 7.09 -0.68 4.38
CA LEU A 30 5.82 -0.44 3.67
C LEU A 30 6.03 -0.07 2.20
N LYS A 31 7.08 0.69 1.87
CA LYS A 31 7.45 1.00 0.48
C LYS A 31 7.90 -0.25 -0.28
N LYS A 32 8.72 -1.12 0.33
CA LYS A 32 9.13 -2.40 -0.27
C LYS A 32 7.91 -3.29 -0.53
N ASN A 33 7.03 -3.46 0.46
CA ASN A 33 5.83 -4.27 0.35
C ASN A 33 4.87 -3.71 -0.72
N LYS A 34 4.74 -2.38 -0.84
CA LYS A 34 3.95 -1.77 -1.92
C LYS A 34 4.54 -2.08 -3.30
N LYS A 35 5.86 -2.00 -3.48
CA LYS A 35 6.52 -2.36 -4.74
C LYS A 35 6.33 -3.83 -5.09
N GLN A 36 6.55 -4.74 -4.13
CA GLN A 36 6.35 -6.16 -4.33
C GLN A 36 4.91 -6.49 -4.72
N ARG A 37 3.91 -5.90 -4.03
CA ARG A 37 2.49 -6.06 -4.39
C ARG A 37 2.19 -5.60 -5.82
N MET A 38 2.74 -4.47 -6.25
CA MET A 38 2.55 -3.98 -7.63
C MET A 38 3.19 -4.91 -8.67
N MET A 39 4.39 -5.43 -8.39
CA MET A 39 5.06 -6.39 -9.28
C MET A 39 4.28 -7.69 -9.40
N VAL A 40 3.84 -8.26 -8.27
CA VAL A 40 2.99 -9.47 -8.25
C VAL A 40 1.68 -9.21 -9.02
N ARG A 41 1.03 -8.06 -8.79
CA ARG A 41 -0.19 -7.68 -9.52
C ARG A 41 0.03 -7.60 -11.02
N ALA A 42 1.11 -6.97 -11.47
CA ALA A 42 1.44 -6.86 -12.88
C ALA A 42 1.75 -8.23 -13.52
N ALA A 43 2.51 -9.08 -12.82
CA ALA A 43 2.82 -10.43 -13.29
C ALA A 43 1.56 -11.30 -13.42
N VAL A 44 0.68 -11.27 -12.41
CA VAL A 44 -0.59 -11.99 -12.42
C VAL A 44 -1.49 -11.51 -13.57
N LEU A 45 -1.56 -10.21 -13.82
CA LEU A 45 -2.35 -9.67 -14.94
C LEU A 45 -1.78 -10.07 -16.30
N LYS A 46 -0.45 -10.12 -16.45
CA LYS A 46 0.20 -10.52 -17.72
C LYS A 46 -0.07 -11.98 -18.08
N MET A 47 -0.28 -12.86 -17.09
CA MET A 47 -0.55 -14.28 -17.30
C MET A 47 -2.04 -14.60 -17.53
N LYS A 48 -2.94 -13.63 -17.37
CA LYS A 48 -4.39 -13.82 -17.55
C LYS A 48 -4.82 -13.50 -18.98
N ASP A 49 -5.80 -14.24 -19.48
CA ASP A 49 -6.46 -13.93 -20.76
C ASP A 49 -7.29 -12.63 -20.61
N PRO A 50 -7.02 -11.59 -21.42
CA PRO A 50 -7.79 -10.35 -21.42
C PRO A 50 -9.30 -10.55 -21.63
N LYS A 51 -9.71 -11.53 -22.45
CA LYS A 51 -11.13 -11.81 -22.71
C LYS A 51 -11.85 -12.40 -21.51
N GLN A 52 -11.13 -13.13 -20.66
CA GLN A 52 -11.69 -13.65 -19.42
C GLN A 52 -11.88 -12.52 -18.40
N ILE A 53 -10.92 -11.57 -18.33
CA ILE A 53 -11.04 -10.40 -17.45
C ILE A 53 -12.26 -9.56 -17.82
N ILE A 54 -12.50 -9.31 -19.12
CA ILE A 54 -13.67 -8.54 -19.58
C ILE A 54 -14.97 -9.23 -19.15
N ARG A 55 -15.08 -10.54 -19.38
CA ARG A 55 -16.26 -11.33 -18.97
C ARG A 55 -16.47 -11.35 -17.45
N ASP A 56 -15.39 -11.40 -16.67
CA ASP A 56 -15.46 -11.33 -15.21
C ASP A 56 -15.88 -9.93 -14.73
N MET A 57 -15.51 -8.86 -15.43
CA MET A 57 -15.97 -7.50 -15.14
C MET A 57 -17.46 -7.32 -15.48
N GLU A 58 -17.90 -7.81 -16.65
CA GLU A 58 -19.32 -7.76 -17.05
C GLU A 58 -20.22 -8.48 -16.03
N LYS A 59 -19.80 -9.66 -15.55
CA LYS A 59 -20.53 -10.38 -14.49
C LYS A 59 -20.59 -9.63 -13.17
N LEU A 60 -19.56 -8.84 -12.82
CA LEU A 60 -19.56 -8.05 -11.59
C LEU A 60 -20.46 -6.81 -11.71
N ASP A 61 -20.59 -6.25 -12.91
CA ASP A 61 -21.51 -5.13 -13.17
C ASP A 61 -22.98 -5.59 -13.24
N GLU A 62 -23.24 -6.87 -13.56
CA GLU A 62 -24.57 -7.49 -13.53
C GLU A 62 -25.04 -7.94 -12.14
N MET A 63 -24.14 -7.94 -11.13
CA MET A 63 -24.44 -8.30 -9.72
C MET A 63 -24.90 -7.10 -8.90
#